data_AF-A0A925NQB2-F1
#
_entry.id   AF-A0A925NQB2-F1
#
_cell.length_a   1.000
_cell.length_b   1.000
_cell.length_c   1.000
_cell.angle_alpha   90.00
_cell.angle_beta   90.00
_cell.angle_gamma   90.00
#
_symmetry.space_group_name_H-M   'P 1'
#
loop_
_entity.id
_entity.type
_entity.pdbx_description
1 polymer ?
#
loop_
_entity_poly.entity_id
_entity_poly.type
_entity_poly.pdbx_seq_one_letter_code
_entity_poly.pdbx_strand_id
1 'polypeptide(L)'
;MSDFAGLLKAAVKWSTAAWMESYGKIELKNGDTERPTCNEYQRKMSDIVEWCHEHQRPCRIVALKPRQKGSSTKSVAIAYRRLQAKKARGLIAGGAHFQGKNLFKILKTYAENDELDAATCKVMDMEARFKNGSSMERITLADGNAGRSGTYQVLIITEVAYLSEEGVANATNVLNGLLKCVPYLPDTIIIQESTAKGAVGDFHKTYTEGISFEEFKAGKNGTIKLFAAWYEFSDSWLDPASEDIESEADLTVQERELVERWNLSLGQVAWMRWAIREECKGDFERFEQDYPFDDESCFLKSGRGRFGQTGMKYQASLCPINPPEYGVIEHDVRTDRMMFRPTSEEEARVVRFEKARVGCHYLTVCDPATGDSQTSGIDPDSNGYGVMRKGYIEAGSGKWIEPAVVMRNICYNDGVRFGNWFETDIVEEELYRMSRLYGGAMIVV
;
A
#
# COMPACT_ATOMS: atom_id res chain seq x y z
N MET A 1 30.14 29.17 33.19
CA MET A 1 28.75 28.97 32.73
C MET A 1 28.54 29.35 31.26
N SER A 2 29.16 30.41 30.72
CA SER A 2 29.03 30.79 29.30
C SER A 2 29.59 29.77 28.30
N ASP A 3 30.66 29.05 28.66
CA ASP A 3 31.32 28.05 27.80
C ASP A 3 30.48 26.75 27.66
N PHE A 4 29.89 26.29 28.77
CA PHE A 4 29.06 25.08 28.79
C PHE A 4 27.76 25.22 27.97
N ALA A 5 27.11 26.38 28.01
CA ALA A 5 25.92 26.65 27.20
C ALA A 5 26.25 26.70 25.69
N GLY A 6 27.42 27.21 25.32
CA GLY A 6 27.92 27.19 23.95
C GLY A 6 28.19 25.76 23.44
N LEU A 7 28.82 24.93 24.27
CA LEU A 7 29.09 23.52 23.98
C LEU A 7 27.80 22.71 23.82
N LEU A 8 26.82 22.88 24.71
CA LEU A 8 25.50 22.25 24.59
C LEU A 8 24.80 22.64 23.28
N LYS A 9 24.79 23.94 22.94
CA LYS A 9 24.23 24.42 21.68
C LYS A 9 24.90 23.81 20.46
N ALA A 10 26.21 23.63 20.50
CA ALA A 10 26.96 22.97 19.44
C ALA A 10 26.60 21.48 19.33
N ALA A 11 26.52 20.77 20.46
CA ALA A 11 26.22 19.34 20.52
C ALA A 11 24.83 18.99 19.97
N VAL A 12 23.80 19.77 20.34
CA VAL A 12 22.41 19.50 19.88
C VAL A 12 22.03 20.26 18.60
N LYS A 13 23.03 20.87 17.93
CA LYS A 13 22.80 21.67 16.72
C LYS A 13 22.29 20.83 15.56
N TRP A 14 22.86 19.65 15.40
CA TRP A 14 22.59 18.71 14.32
C TRP A 14 21.93 17.42 14.80
N SER A 15 22.10 17.08 16.07
CA SER A 15 21.33 16.02 16.71
C SER A 15 19.91 16.49 17.03
N THR A 16 19.02 16.34 16.04
CA THR A 16 17.64 16.83 16.15
C THR A 16 16.85 16.05 17.20
N ALA A 17 17.12 14.75 17.39
CA ALA A 17 16.50 13.96 18.45
C ALA A 17 16.88 14.48 19.83
N ALA A 18 18.18 14.70 20.08
CA ALA A 18 18.65 15.25 21.35
C ALA A 18 18.02 16.62 21.64
N TRP A 19 17.88 17.51 20.64
CA TRP A 19 17.17 18.77 20.81
C TRP A 19 15.68 18.57 21.15
N MET A 20 14.97 17.71 20.42
CA MET A 20 13.55 17.46 20.67
C MET A 20 13.31 16.97 22.10
N GLU A 21 14.13 16.05 22.60
CA GLU A 21 13.97 15.44 23.92
C GLU A 21 14.45 16.36 25.07
N SER A 22 15.35 17.32 24.77
CA SER A 22 15.98 18.16 25.78
C SER A 22 15.45 19.60 25.83
N TYR A 23 14.91 20.13 24.73
CA TYR A 23 14.62 21.57 24.59
C TYR A 23 13.39 21.89 23.72
N GLY A 24 12.99 20.98 22.83
CA GLY A 24 11.80 21.15 21.99
C GLY A 24 10.50 20.77 22.73
N LYS A 25 9.37 21.32 22.29
CA LYS A 25 8.04 20.87 22.69
C LYS A 25 7.16 20.59 21.49
N ILE A 26 6.27 19.63 21.64
CA ILE A 26 5.20 19.31 20.68
C ILE A 26 3.84 19.59 21.31
N GLU A 27 2.84 19.84 20.46
CA GLU A 27 1.44 19.90 20.87
C GLU A 27 0.83 18.49 20.76
N LEU A 28 0.20 18.04 21.84
CA LEU A 28 -0.48 16.76 21.92
C LEU A 28 -1.92 16.86 21.38
N LYS A 29 -2.55 15.70 21.12
CA LYS A 29 -3.94 15.64 20.65
C LYS A 29 -4.95 16.27 21.61
N ASN A 30 -4.62 16.35 22.90
CA ASN A 30 -5.45 16.99 23.92
C ASN A 30 -5.20 18.52 24.02
N GLY A 31 -4.28 19.08 23.23
CA GLY A 31 -3.93 20.50 23.22
C GLY A 31 -2.80 20.90 24.19
N ASP A 32 -2.32 19.99 25.04
CA ASP A 32 -1.21 20.26 25.93
C ASP A 32 0.12 20.30 25.17
N THR A 33 1.12 20.97 25.76
CA THR A 33 2.49 20.97 25.22
C THR A 33 3.43 20.22 26.14
N GLU A 34 4.20 19.30 25.57
CA GLU A 34 5.18 18.51 26.32
C GLU A 34 6.48 18.33 25.54
N ARG A 35 7.52 17.91 26.26
CA ARG A 35 8.75 17.45 25.63
C ARG A 35 8.53 16.03 25.10
N PRO A 36 8.68 15.79 23.79
CA PRO A 36 8.49 14.47 23.23
C PRO A 36 9.63 13.53 23.62
N THR A 37 9.33 12.24 23.63
CA THR A 37 10.35 11.19 23.45
C THR A 37 10.34 10.78 21.98
N CYS A 38 11.50 10.78 21.32
CA CYS A 38 11.60 10.35 19.94
C CYS A 38 11.40 8.83 19.83
N ASN A 39 10.47 8.42 18.96
CA ASN A 39 10.34 7.03 18.55
C ASN A 39 11.50 6.62 17.62
N GLU A 40 11.61 5.33 17.34
CA GLU A 40 12.72 4.77 16.56
C GLU A 40 12.82 5.37 15.15
N TYR A 41 11.71 5.54 14.44
CA TYR A 41 11.67 6.20 13.14
C TYR A 41 12.25 7.62 13.19
N GLN A 42 11.87 8.39 14.21
CA GLN A 42 12.36 9.75 14.41
C GLN A 42 13.85 9.79 14.79
N ARG A 43 14.37 8.77 15.48
CA ARG A 43 15.81 8.61 15.75
C ARG A 43 16.58 8.26 14.48
N LYS A 44 16.13 7.24 13.73
CA LYS A 44 16.71 6.86 12.42
C LYS A 44 16.84 8.07 11.49
N MET A 45 15.79 8.90 11.39
CA MET A 45 15.83 10.13 10.58
C MET A 45 16.84 11.17 11.11
N SER A 46 16.99 11.28 12.44
CA SER A 46 18.00 12.14 13.08
C SER A 46 19.40 11.68 12.73
N ASP A 47 19.67 10.39 12.88
CA ASP A 47 20.99 9.78 12.71
C ASP A 47 21.48 9.95 11.26
N ILE A 48 20.58 9.79 10.28
CA ILE A 48 20.88 10.05 8.87
C ILE A 48 21.36 11.49 8.65
N VAL A 49 20.63 12.47 9.20
CA VAL A 49 20.95 13.89 9.02
C VAL A 49 22.27 14.25 9.69
N GLU A 50 22.46 13.78 10.93
CA GLU A 50 23.67 14.00 11.71
C GLU A 50 24.90 13.41 11.00
N TRP A 51 24.80 12.15 10.56
CA TRP A 51 25.87 11.49 9.82
C TRP A 51 26.21 12.21 8.51
N CYS A 52 25.19 12.64 7.75
CA CYS A 52 25.40 13.41 6.51
C CYS A 52 26.14 14.73 6.77
N HIS A 53 25.82 15.42 7.87
CA HIS A 53 26.52 16.65 8.26
C HIS A 53 28.00 16.37 8.59
N GLU A 54 28.25 15.39 9.46
CA GLU A 54 29.61 15.02 9.89
C GLU A 54 30.51 14.61 8.72
N HIS A 55 29.95 13.91 7.74
CA HIS A 55 30.69 13.40 6.57
C HIS A 55 30.64 14.33 5.37
N GLN A 56 30.10 15.55 5.52
CA GLN A 56 29.98 16.55 4.45
C GLN A 56 29.27 16.00 3.20
N ARG A 57 28.18 15.25 3.40
CA ARG A 57 27.35 14.69 2.33
C ARG A 57 25.98 15.36 2.28
N PRO A 58 25.37 15.48 1.09
CA PRO A 58 23.98 15.91 0.98
C PRO A 58 23.05 14.84 1.56
N CYS A 59 21.98 15.28 2.23
CA CYS A 59 20.96 14.40 2.80
C CYS A 59 19.74 14.35 1.88
N ARG A 60 19.37 13.16 1.40
CA ARG A 60 18.22 12.92 0.53
C ARG A 60 17.46 11.73 1.10
N ILE A 61 16.29 11.95 1.68
CA ILE A 61 15.49 10.93 2.35
C ILE A 61 14.17 10.77 1.59
N VAL A 62 13.81 9.52 1.32
CA VAL A 62 12.45 9.12 0.95
C VAL A 62 11.90 8.26 2.08
N ALA A 63 10.89 8.78 2.77
CA ALA A 63 10.41 8.28 4.04
C ALA A 63 9.00 7.72 3.89
N LEU A 64 8.89 6.40 3.97
CA LEU A 64 7.62 5.68 3.98
C LEU A 64 7.22 5.43 5.44
N LYS A 65 6.00 5.83 5.80
CA LYS A 65 5.53 5.76 7.20
C LYS A 65 4.07 5.31 7.31
N PRO A 66 3.67 4.75 8.46
CA PRO A 66 2.27 4.52 8.79
C PRO A 66 1.56 5.85 9.05
N ARG A 67 0.24 5.86 8.90
CA ARG A 67 -0.57 7.06 9.09
C ARG A 67 -0.41 7.62 10.52
N GLN A 68 -0.31 8.94 10.64
CA GLN A 68 -0.25 9.69 11.91
C GLN A 68 0.89 9.36 12.91
N LYS A 69 2.02 8.77 12.49
CA LYS A 69 3.14 8.41 13.39
C LYS A 69 4.25 9.46 13.58
N GLY A 70 3.91 10.74 13.49
CA GLY A 70 4.84 11.83 13.85
C GLY A 70 5.99 12.07 12.87
N SER A 71 5.84 11.70 11.59
CA SER A 71 6.87 11.98 10.55
C SER A 71 7.05 13.47 10.32
N SER A 72 5.96 14.20 10.07
CA SER A 72 6.02 15.65 9.83
C SER A 72 6.59 16.41 11.02
N THR A 73 6.29 15.95 12.25
CA THR A 73 6.89 16.46 13.50
C THR A 73 8.41 16.44 13.43
N LYS A 74 9.00 15.32 12.99
CA LYS A 74 10.45 15.18 12.88
C LYS A 74 11.04 15.90 11.67
N SER A 75 10.41 15.80 10.51
CA SER A 75 10.82 16.51 9.29
C SER A 75 10.92 18.02 9.53
N VAL A 76 9.91 18.61 10.18
CA VAL A 76 9.91 20.04 10.54
C VAL A 76 10.95 20.36 11.61
N ALA A 77 11.19 19.48 12.59
CA ALA A 77 12.25 19.67 13.58
C ALA A 77 13.64 19.72 12.92
N ILE A 78 13.90 18.82 11.97
CA ILE A 78 15.16 18.80 11.19
C ILE A 78 15.33 20.11 10.45
N ALA A 79 14.28 20.57 9.74
CA ALA A 79 14.33 21.85 9.03
C ALA A 79 14.57 23.03 9.97
N TYR A 80 13.85 23.09 11.09
CA TYR A 80 13.98 24.14 12.09
C TYR A 80 15.42 24.24 12.62
N ARG A 81 15.98 23.11 13.07
CA ARG A 81 17.36 23.04 13.57
C ARG A 81 18.39 23.35 12.50
N ARG A 82 18.21 22.82 11.29
CA ARG A 82 19.08 23.12 10.15
C ARG A 82 19.09 24.61 9.82
N LEU A 83 17.95 25.27 9.83
CA LEU A 83 17.82 26.68 9.49
C LEU A 83 18.36 27.61 10.59
N GLN A 84 18.27 27.22 11.86
CA GLN A 84 19.00 27.90 12.95
C GLN A 84 20.52 27.69 12.83
N ALA A 85 20.94 26.50 12.41
CA ALA A 85 22.34 26.09 12.43
C ALA A 85 23.23 26.89 11.46
N LYS A 86 22.71 27.14 10.25
CA LYS A 86 23.46 27.80 9.17
C LYS A 86 22.49 28.49 8.22
N LYS A 87 22.80 29.73 7.83
CA LYS A 87 21.96 30.55 6.94
C LYS A 87 21.54 29.77 5.69
N ALA A 88 20.24 29.66 5.48
CA ALA A 88 19.66 28.86 4.41
C ALA A 88 18.20 29.27 4.13
N ARG A 89 17.70 28.91 2.95
CA ARG A 89 16.28 28.97 2.60
C ARG A 89 15.69 27.58 2.63
N GLY A 90 14.54 27.43 3.27
CA GLY A 90 13.80 26.18 3.31
C GLY A 90 12.41 26.31 2.69
N LEU A 91 11.87 25.18 2.26
CA LEU A 91 10.55 25.08 1.67
C LEU A 91 9.80 23.85 2.19
N ILE A 92 8.54 24.04 2.58
CA ILE A 92 7.55 22.98 2.78
C ILE A 92 6.59 23.01 1.59
N ALA A 93 6.43 21.88 0.94
CA ALA A 93 5.51 21.69 -0.17
C ALA A 93 4.55 20.53 0.11
N GLY A 94 3.29 20.72 -0.26
CA GLY A 94 2.25 19.68 -0.24
C GLY A 94 1.30 19.84 -1.43
N GLY A 95 0.53 18.81 -1.75
CA GLY A 95 -0.47 18.86 -2.82
C GLY A 95 -1.66 19.75 -2.45
N ALA A 96 -2.05 19.75 -1.17
CA ALA A 96 -3.17 20.54 -0.67
C ALA A 96 -2.75 21.64 0.33
N HIS A 97 -3.47 22.77 0.31
CA HIS A 97 -3.16 23.94 1.15
C HIS A 97 -3.15 23.63 2.67
N PHE A 98 -4.01 22.73 3.14
CA PHE A 98 -4.11 22.40 4.56
C PHE A 98 -2.86 21.68 5.10
N GLN A 99 -2.16 20.92 4.26
CA GLN A 99 -0.96 20.17 4.66
C GLN A 99 0.18 21.12 5.04
N GLY A 100 0.52 22.06 4.14
CA GLY A 100 1.55 23.06 4.41
C GLY A 100 1.21 23.92 5.64
N LYS A 101 -0.08 24.26 5.81
CA LYS A 101 -0.56 24.98 7.01
C LYS A 101 -0.35 24.17 8.29
N ASN A 102 -0.59 22.86 8.28
CA ASN A 102 -0.38 22.00 9.43
C ASN A 102 1.11 21.88 9.80
N LEU A 103 2.01 21.72 8.81
CA LEU A 103 3.45 21.69 9.09
C LEU A 103 3.97 23.04 9.62
N PHE A 104 3.39 24.16 9.19
CA PHE A 104 3.70 25.48 9.76
C PHE A 104 3.20 25.66 11.19
N LYS A 105 2.08 25.03 11.58
CA LYS A 105 1.67 25.01 12.99
C LYS A 105 2.72 24.30 13.85
N ILE A 106 3.22 23.15 13.41
CA ILE A 106 4.32 22.45 14.09
C ILE A 106 5.56 23.35 14.21
N LEU A 107 5.95 24.02 13.12
CA LEU A 107 7.07 24.96 13.11
C LEU A 107 6.86 26.10 14.12
N LYS A 108 5.63 26.61 14.22
CA LYS A 108 5.25 27.65 15.17
C LYS A 108 5.36 27.14 16.61
N THR A 109 4.85 25.95 16.91
CA THR A 109 5.00 25.31 18.23
C THR A 109 6.46 25.22 18.63
N TYR A 110 7.36 24.79 17.73
CA TYR A 110 8.80 24.78 17.98
C TYR A 110 9.37 26.18 18.21
N ALA A 111 9.03 27.14 17.35
CA ALA A 111 9.55 28.50 17.45
C ALA A 111 9.15 29.21 18.75
N GLU A 112 7.95 28.93 19.27
CA GLU A 112 7.41 29.53 20.50
C GLU A 112 7.90 28.82 21.77
N ASN A 113 8.33 27.56 21.66
CA ASN A 113 8.67 26.71 22.81
C ASN A 113 10.12 26.16 22.82
N ASP A 114 11.01 26.64 21.94
CA ASP A 114 12.43 26.26 21.96
C ASP A 114 13.12 26.84 23.21
N GLU A 115 13.41 25.98 24.18
CA GLU A 115 14.03 26.36 25.45
C GLU A 115 15.56 26.52 25.35
N LEU A 116 16.17 26.16 24.22
CA LEU A 116 17.61 26.35 23.97
C LEU A 116 17.90 27.71 23.33
N ASP A 117 17.13 28.05 22.29
CA ASP A 117 17.32 29.20 21.42
C ASP A 117 16.01 29.98 21.22
N ALA A 118 15.43 30.40 22.33
CA ALA A 118 14.15 31.12 22.37
C ALA A 118 14.13 32.35 21.45
N ALA A 119 12.96 32.58 20.82
CA ALA A 119 12.69 33.74 19.97
C ALA A 119 13.71 33.94 18.82
N THR A 120 14.27 32.85 18.28
CA THR A 120 15.16 32.90 17.11
C THR A 120 14.43 32.80 15.78
N CYS A 121 13.16 32.39 15.79
CA CYS A 121 12.32 32.24 14.61
C CYS A 121 10.98 32.95 14.85
N LYS A 122 10.53 33.72 13.85
CA LYS A 122 9.18 34.29 13.81
C LYS A 122 8.41 33.62 12.68
N VAL A 123 7.35 32.90 13.03
CA VAL A 123 6.49 32.20 12.07
C VAL A 123 5.26 33.06 11.75
N MET A 124 5.08 33.37 10.48
CA MET A 124 3.89 34.05 9.93
C MET A 124 3.09 33.04 9.10
N ASP A 125 2.03 33.47 8.41
CA ASP A 125 1.14 32.53 7.72
C ASP A 125 1.84 31.71 6.61
N MET A 126 2.61 32.36 5.74
CA MET A 126 3.25 31.72 4.58
C MET A 126 4.78 31.64 4.68
N GLU A 127 5.38 32.35 5.63
CA GLU A 127 6.83 32.49 5.76
C GLU A 127 7.23 32.49 7.25
N ALA A 128 8.34 31.83 7.55
CA ALA A 128 9.05 31.96 8.82
C ALA A 128 10.42 32.58 8.60
N ARG A 129 10.83 33.50 9.49
CA ARG A 129 12.12 34.20 9.42
C ARG A 129 12.94 33.94 10.67
N PHE A 130 14.21 33.59 10.47
CA PHE A 130 15.16 33.32 11.54
C PHE A 130 16.11 34.52 11.73
N LYS A 131 16.58 34.75 12.96
CA LYS A 131 17.50 35.85 13.30
C LYS A 131 18.83 35.81 12.52
N ASN A 132 19.30 34.62 12.15
CA ASN A 132 20.51 34.44 11.37
C ASN A 132 20.32 34.72 9.85
N GLY A 133 19.13 35.16 9.44
CA GLY A 133 18.79 35.43 8.04
C GLY A 133 18.33 34.21 7.25
N SER A 134 18.10 33.07 7.88
CA SER A 134 17.39 31.95 7.26
C SER A 134 15.90 32.25 7.11
N SER A 135 15.25 31.58 6.15
CA SER A 135 13.79 31.61 6.00
C SER A 135 13.23 30.22 5.69
N MET A 136 11.95 30.02 5.99
CA MET A 136 11.16 28.86 5.59
C MET A 136 9.88 29.35 4.93
N GLU A 137 9.52 28.83 3.77
CA GLU A 137 8.28 29.15 3.07
C GLU A 137 7.38 27.90 3.02
N ARG A 138 6.05 28.08 2.92
CA ARG A 138 5.14 26.99 2.52
C ARG A 138 4.47 27.29 1.19
N ILE A 139 4.33 26.28 0.35
CA ILE A 139 3.60 26.37 -0.93
C ILE A 139 2.66 25.18 -1.10
N THR A 140 1.64 25.40 -1.94
CA THR A 140 0.82 24.32 -2.51
C THR A 140 1.32 24.04 -3.92
N LEU A 141 1.49 22.76 -4.27
CA LEU A 141 1.99 22.35 -5.59
C LEU A 141 0.92 22.37 -6.70
N ALA A 142 -0.29 22.86 -6.42
CA ALA A 142 -1.39 22.92 -7.39
C ALA A 142 -1.06 23.73 -8.66
N ASP A 143 -0.17 24.72 -8.58
CA ASP A 143 0.37 25.42 -9.75
C ASP A 143 1.69 24.77 -10.20
N GLY A 144 1.76 24.33 -11.46
CA GLY A 144 2.92 23.63 -12.02
C GLY A 144 4.22 24.45 -12.08
N ASN A 145 4.15 25.76 -11.79
CA ASN A 145 5.32 26.63 -11.65
C ASN A 145 5.73 26.90 -10.18
N ALA A 146 4.97 26.43 -9.20
CA ALA A 146 5.20 26.71 -7.80
C ALA A 146 6.58 26.21 -7.33
N GLY A 147 7.36 27.10 -6.72
CA GLY A 147 8.67 26.79 -6.12
C GLY A 147 9.84 26.57 -7.09
N ARG A 148 9.62 26.54 -8.42
CA ARG A 148 10.66 26.19 -9.42
C ARG A 148 11.76 27.24 -9.62
N SER A 149 11.54 28.48 -9.16
CA SER A 149 12.50 29.58 -9.24
C SER A 149 13.35 29.76 -7.97
N GLY A 150 13.10 28.95 -6.93
CA GLY A 150 13.80 29.06 -5.66
C GLY A 150 15.19 28.42 -5.66
N THR A 151 16.03 28.87 -4.73
CA THR A 151 17.30 28.20 -4.39
C THR A 151 17.23 27.82 -2.93
N TYR A 152 16.86 26.56 -2.66
CA TYR A 152 16.62 26.05 -1.32
C TYR A 152 17.77 25.17 -0.84
N GLN A 153 17.98 25.11 0.46
CA GLN A 153 18.91 24.16 1.10
C GLN A 153 18.16 23.14 1.95
N VAL A 154 16.89 23.39 2.27
CA VAL A 154 16.03 22.45 2.98
C VAL A 154 14.71 22.34 2.22
N LEU A 155 14.30 21.13 1.88
CA LEU A 155 13.04 20.88 1.20
C LEU A 155 12.32 19.73 1.90
N ILE A 156 11.09 19.98 2.33
CA ILE A 156 10.17 18.95 2.82
C ILE A 156 9.01 18.88 1.83
N ILE A 157 8.75 17.69 1.32
CA ILE A 157 7.59 17.40 0.49
C ILE A 157 6.78 16.34 1.21
N THR A 158 5.54 16.66 1.55
CA THR A 158 4.65 15.79 2.32
C THR A 158 3.58 15.17 1.43
N GLU A 159 3.16 13.95 1.75
CA GLU A 159 2.17 13.15 1.03
C GLU A 159 2.48 13.00 -0.48
N VAL A 160 3.75 12.74 -0.79
CA VAL A 160 4.29 12.68 -2.16
C VAL A 160 3.55 11.66 -3.05
N ALA A 161 3.10 10.53 -2.49
CA ALA A 161 2.36 9.53 -3.26
C ALA A 161 0.94 10.00 -3.65
N TYR A 162 0.43 11.06 -3.02
CA TYR A 162 -0.94 11.56 -3.21
C TYR A 162 -1.02 12.84 -4.05
N LEU A 163 0.11 13.44 -4.46
CA LEU A 163 0.13 14.72 -5.18
C LEU A 163 -0.85 14.79 -6.36
N SER A 164 -0.91 13.75 -7.21
CA SER A 164 -1.83 13.71 -8.35
C SER A 164 -3.30 13.71 -7.94
N GLU A 165 -3.66 13.00 -6.88
CA GLU A 165 -5.04 12.98 -6.34
C GLU A 165 -5.41 14.28 -5.64
N GLU A 166 -4.41 14.99 -5.12
CA GLU A 166 -4.57 16.29 -4.47
C GLU A 166 -4.63 17.46 -5.47
N GLY A 167 -4.77 17.16 -6.76
CA GLY A 167 -4.98 18.15 -7.82
C GLY A 167 -3.70 18.76 -8.37
N VAL A 168 -2.53 18.16 -8.11
CA VAL A 168 -1.27 18.59 -8.74
C VAL A 168 -1.20 18.07 -10.18
N ALA A 169 -1.53 18.95 -11.13
CA ALA A 169 -1.39 18.64 -12.55
C ALA A 169 0.08 18.34 -12.90
N ASN A 170 0.32 17.24 -13.63
CA ASN A 170 1.68 16.78 -13.97
C ASN A 170 2.61 16.66 -12.76
N ALA A 171 2.13 16.08 -11.65
CA ALA A 171 2.85 15.93 -10.39
C ALA A 171 4.33 15.52 -10.55
N THR A 172 4.62 14.58 -11.45
CA THR A 172 5.99 14.15 -11.77
C THR A 172 6.89 15.28 -12.26
N ASN A 173 6.41 16.12 -13.17
CA ASN A 173 7.19 17.25 -13.69
C ASN A 173 7.38 18.35 -12.63
N VAL A 174 6.36 18.58 -11.80
CA VAL A 174 6.40 19.54 -10.70
C VAL A 174 7.42 19.10 -9.65
N LEU A 175 7.30 17.86 -9.18
CA LEU A 175 8.21 17.25 -8.21
C LEU A 175 9.65 17.28 -8.72
N ASN A 176 9.91 16.80 -9.94
CA ASN A 176 11.24 16.80 -10.54
C ASN A 176 11.81 18.22 -10.73
N GLY A 177 10.95 19.20 -11.04
CA GLY A 177 11.34 20.60 -11.11
C GLY A 177 11.77 21.14 -9.75
N LEU A 178 11.02 20.80 -8.70
CA LEU A 178 11.28 21.27 -7.34
C LEU A 178 12.52 20.65 -6.72
N LEU A 179 12.74 19.34 -6.91
CA LEU A 179 13.93 18.64 -6.43
C LEU A 179 15.23 19.27 -6.98
N LYS A 180 15.19 19.80 -8.21
CA LYS A 180 16.33 20.50 -8.85
C LYS A 180 16.64 21.87 -8.25
N CYS A 181 15.73 22.45 -7.45
CA CYS A 181 15.96 23.71 -6.74
C CYS A 181 16.86 23.55 -5.51
N VAL A 182 17.21 22.32 -5.13
CA VAL A 182 18.10 22.02 -4.01
C VAL A 182 19.44 21.49 -4.54
N PRO A 183 20.54 22.23 -4.38
CA PRO A 183 21.82 21.83 -4.93
C PRO A 183 22.38 20.60 -4.21
N TYR A 184 23.15 19.79 -4.92
CA TYR A 184 23.81 18.60 -4.36
C TYR A 184 25.10 19.01 -3.62
N LEU A 185 24.94 19.65 -2.47
CA LEU A 185 26.03 20.18 -1.62
C LEU A 185 25.88 19.70 -0.17
N PRO A 186 26.97 19.68 0.62
CA PRO A 186 26.91 19.43 2.05
C PRO A 186 25.87 20.31 2.74
N ASP A 187 25.27 19.81 3.82
CA ASP A 187 24.24 20.50 4.60
C ASP A 187 22.97 20.87 3.81
N THR A 188 22.72 20.27 2.64
CA THR A 188 21.42 20.37 1.97
C THR A 188 20.57 19.15 2.27
N ILE A 189 19.27 19.35 2.49
CA ILE A 189 18.34 18.31 2.94
C ILE A 189 17.13 18.29 2.02
N ILE A 190 16.77 17.11 1.53
CA ILE A 190 15.46 16.83 0.94
C ILE A 190 14.83 15.69 1.74
N ILE A 191 13.59 15.89 2.20
CA ILE A 191 12.77 14.85 2.82
C ILE A 191 11.47 14.75 2.01
N GLN A 192 11.28 13.59 1.39
CA GLN A 192 10.05 13.20 0.72
C GLN A 192 9.32 12.22 1.63
N GLU A 193 8.21 12.60 2.25
CA GLU A 193 7.46 11.72 3.17
C GLU A 193 6.06 11.39 2.63
N SER A 194 5.59 10.16 2.83
CA SER A 194 4.24 9.72 2.45
C SER A 194 3.83 8.43 3.17
N THR A 195 2.52 8.14 3.22
CA THR A 195 2.04 6.75 3.40
C THR A 195 2.14 5.97 2.09
N ALA A 196 2.06 4.63 2.16
CA ALA A 196 2.08 3.78 0.98
C ALA A 196 0.84 4.04 0.12
N LYS A 197 1.02 3.97 -1.20
CA LYS A 197 -0.09 4.11 -2.14
C LYS A 197 0.27 3.62 -3.53
N GLY A 198 -0.26 2.46 -3.89
CA GLY A 198 -0.07 1.92 -5.23
C GLY A 198 1.38 1.52 -5.52
N ALA A 199 1.59 0.57 -6.43
CA ALA A 199 2.93 0.27 -6.96
C ALA A 199 3.32 1.19 -8.15
N VAL A 200 2.87 2.45 -8.14
CA VAL A 200 3.03 3.41 -9.25
C VAL A 200 3.36 4.82 -8.74
N GLY A 201 3.84 5.69 -9.63
CA GLY A 201 4.16 7.08 -9.33
C GLY A 201 5.58 7.30 -8.78
N ASP A 202 5.97 8.57 -8.69
CA ASP A 202 7.35 8.95 -8.35
C ASP A 202 7.77 8.58 -6.94
N PHE A 203 6.83 8.56 -5.99
CA PHE A 203 7.15 8.14 -4.62
C PHE A 203 7.55 6.66 -4.58
N HIS A 204 6.71 5.76 -5.11
CA HIS A 204 7.03 4.34 -5.21
C HIS A 204 8.33 4.12 -5.99
N LYS A 205 8.51 4.78 -7.14
CA LYS A 205 9.74 4.67 -7.93
C LYS A 205 10.99 5.09 -7.13
N THR A 206 10.95 6.28 -6.52
CA THR A 206 12.08 6.81 -5.74
C THR A 206 12.38 5.95 -4.53
N TYR A 207 11.35 5.42 -3.88
CA TYR A 207 11.49 4.55 -2.73
C TYR A 207 12.11 3.20 -3.12
N THR A 208 11.61 2.57 -4.17
CA THR A 208 12.10 1.28 -4.71
C THR A 208 13.52 1.37 -5.26
N GLU A 209 13.89 2.49 -5.89
CA GLU A 209 15.27 2.77 -6.34
C GLU A 209 16.18 3.29 -5.21
N GLY A 210 15.62 3.58 -4.03
CA GLY A 210 16.32 4.09 -2.87
C GLY A 210 17.28 3.06 -2.28
N ILE A 211 18.34 3.56 -1.64
CA ILE A 211 19.34 2.73 -0.97
C ILE A 211 19.15 2.78 0.54
N SER A 212 19.58 1.72 1.23
CA SER A 212 19.61 1.71 2.69
C SER A 212 20.63 2.72 3.23
N PHE A 213 20.47 3.10 4.50
CA PHE A 213 21.44 3.97 5.16
C PHE A 213 22.82 3.30 5.29
N GLU A 214 22.88 1.99 5.49
CA GLU A 214 24.15 1.24 5.53
C GLU A 214 24.88 1.27 4.17
N GLU A 215 24.17 1.08 3.07
CA GLU A 215 24.74 1.21 1.73
C GLU A 215 25.23 2.64 1.44
N PHE A 216 24.49 3.64 1.92
CA PHE A 216 24.92 5.03 1.82
C PHE A 216 26.22 5.25 2.60
N LYS A 217 26.33 4.76 3.84
CA LYS A 217 27.56 4.81 4.65
C LYS A 217 28.72 4.07 3.99
N ALA A 218 28.44 2.99 3.27
CA ALA A 218 29.44 2.24 2.48
C ALA A 218 29.89 2.96 1.19
N GLY A 219 29.41 4.18 0.93
CA GLY A 219 29.85 5.02 -0.19
C GLY A 219 28.95 4.99 -1.42
N LYS A 220 27.83 4.26 -1.41
CA LYS A 220 26.83 4.39 -2.48
C LYS A 220 26.20 5.78 -2.46
N ASN A 221 25.94 6.32 -3.64
CA ASN A 221 25.19 7.56 -3.81
C ASN A 221 23.75 7.22 -4.20
N GLY A 222 22.79 7.90 -3.59
CA GLY A 222 21.36 7.67 -3.85
C GLY A 222 20.49 8.39 -2.83
N THR A 223 19.18 8.26 -3.02
CA THR A 223 18.19 8.65 -2.02
C THR A 223 18.11 7.57 -0.96
N ILE A 224 18.23 7.94 0.32
CA ILE A 224 18.16 7.03 1.46
C ILE A 224 16.70 6.69 1.70
N LYS A 225 16.35 5.41 1.57
CA LYS A 225 15.02 4.92 1.93
C LYS A 225 14.94 4.72 3.44
N LEU A 226 13.87 5.24 4.04
CA LEU A 226 13.58 5.13 5.46
C LEU A 226 12.15 4.60 5.63
N PHE A 227 12.02 3.53 6.41
CA PHE A 227 10.74 2.91 6.74
C PHE A 227 10.63 2.66 8.24
N ALA A 228 9.38 2.66 8.72
CA ALA A 228 9.02 2.04 9.97
C ALA A 228 7.64 1.38 9.82
N ALA A 229 7.52 0.16 10.31
CA ALA A 229 6.27 -0.56 10.38
C ALA A 229 5.40 -0.01 11.52
N TRP A 230 4.08 -0.21 11.42
CA TRP A 230 3.14 0.31 12.42
C TRP A 230 3.39 -0.22 13.84
N TYR A 231 3.84 -1.47 13.96
CA TYR A 231 4.07 -2.14 15.24
C TYR A 231 5.37 -1.70 15.94
N GLU A 232 6.25 -0.93 15.27
CA GLU A 232 7.43 -0.31 15.89
C GLU A 232 7.06 0.89 16.80
N PHE A 233 5.80 1.35 16.76
CA PHE A 233 5.35 2.50 17.53
C PHE A 233 4.60 2.09 18.81
N SER A 234 4.97 2.68 19.94
CA SER A 234 4.42 2.33 21.26
C SER A 234 2.93 2.65 21.42
N ASP A 235 2.39 3.55 20.61
CA ASP A 235 0.97 3.91 20.57
C ASP A 235 0.14 2.97 19.67
N SER A 236 0.77 1.99 19.03
CA SER A 236 0.09 0.90 18.32
C SER A 236 -0.14 -0.31 19.23
N TRP A 237 -0.81 -0.05 20.35
CA TRP A 237 -1.11 -1.03 21.37
C TRP A 237 -2.45 -0.71 22.02
N LEU A 238 -3.25 -1.74 22.28
CA LEU A 238 -4.45 -1.69 23.12
C LEU A 238 -4.42 -2.83 24.14
N ASP A 239 -5.23 -2.71 25.18
CA ASP A 239 -5.47 -3.81 26.10
C ASP A 239 -6.09 -5.00 25.34
N PRO A 240 -5.46 -6.19 25.32
CA PRO A 240 -6.02 -7.37 24.66
C PRO A 240 -7.47 -7.67 25.04
N ALA A 241 -7.83 -7.43 26.30
CA ALA A 241 -9.18 -7.68 26.80
C ALA A 241 -10.24 -6.75 26.16
N SER A 242 -9.86 -5.58 25.63
CA SER A 242 -10.83 -4.70 24.95
C SER A 242 -11.27 -5.22 23.58
N GLU A 243 -10.59 -6.24 23.06
CA GLU A 243 -10.85 -6.84 21.74
C GLU A 243 -11.08 -8.36 21.86
N ASP A 244 -11.56 -8.81 23.03
CA ASP A 244 -11.88 -10.20 23.37
C ASP A 244 -10.70 -11.17 23.15
N ILE A 245 -9.47 -10.73 23.48
CA ILE A 245 -8.26 -11.56 23.43
C ILE A 245 -7.78 -11.83 24.86
N GLU A 246 -8.01 -13.04 25.36
CA GLU A 246 -7.47 -13.49 26.65
C GLU A 246 -6.16 -14.28 26.46
N SER A 247 -6.02 -14.96 25.32
CA SER A 247 -4.86 -15.78 24.99
C SER A 247 -4.66 -15.93 23.48
N GLU A 248 -3.56 -16.55 23.06
CA GLU A 248 -3.30 -16.89 21.65
C GLU A 248 -4.35 -17.85 21.03
N ALA A 249 -5.13 -18.54 21.87
CA ALA A 249 -6.21 -19.41 21.40
C ALA A 249 -7.35 -18.61 20.75
N ASP A 250 -7.55 -17.35 21.16
CA ASP A 250 -8.61 -16.45 20.69
C ASP A 250 -8.25 -15.76 19.36
N LEU A 251 -7.04 -15.99 18.87
CA LEU A 251 -6.58 -15.49 17.58
C LEU A 251 -7.12 -16.36 16.44
N THR A 252 -7.47 -15.70 15.34
CA THR A 252 -7.75 -16.36 14.06
C THR A 252 -6.47 -17.01 13.50
N VAL A 253 -6.62 -17.90 12.52
CA VAL A 253 -5.47 -18.52 11.85
C VAL A 253 -4.56 -17.47 11.23
N GLN A 254 -5.15 -16.48 10.54
CA GLN A 254 -4.42 -15.39 9.90
C GLN A 254 -3.69 -14.50 10.91
N GLU A 255 -4.31 -14.18 12.05
CA GLU A 255 -3.66 -13.40 13.10
C GLU A 255 -2.47 -14.13 13.71
N ARG A 256 -2.57 -15.45 13.93
CA ARG A 256 -1.43 -16.26 14.39
C ARG A 256 -0.27 -16.24 13.40
N GLU A 257 -0.55 -16.35 12.11
CA GLU A 257 0.47 -16.22 11.06
C GLU A 257 1.16 -14.85 11.09
N LEU A 258 0.40 -13.77 11.31
CA LEU A 258 0.95 -12.41 11.44
C LEU A 258 1.77 -12.23 12.72
N VAL A 259 1.31 -12.78 13.84
CA VAL A 259 2.05 -12.80 15.12
C VAL A 259 3.39 -13.50 14.96
N GLU A 260 3.40 -14.70 14.37
CA GLU A 260 4.63 -15.46 14.16
C GLU A 260 5.59 -14.72 13.21
N ARG A 261 5.06 -14.18 12.11
CA ARG A 261 5.86 -13.51 11.08
C ARG A 261 6.48 -12.21 11.55
N TRP A 262 5.75 -11.40 12.32
CA TRP A 262 6.16 -10.05 12.71
C TRP A 262 6.46 -9.90 14.21
N ASN A 263 6.39 -10.99 14.96
CA ASN A 263 6.61 -11.04 16.41
C ASN A 263 5.72 -10.05 17.17
N LEU A 264 4.42 -10.05 16.85
CA LEU A 264 3.45 -9.12 17.46
C LEU A 264 3.04 -9.59 18.85
N SER A 265 2.93 -8.65 19.78
CA SER A 265 2.28 -8.86 21.07
C SER A 265 0.76 -8.92 20.93
N LEU A 266 0.07 -9.56 21.87
CA LEU A 266 -1.41 -9.60 21.89
C LEU A 266 -2.03 -8.20 21.88
N GLY A 267 -1.41 -7.22 22.53
CA GLY A 267 -1.94 -5.85 22.53
C GLY A 267 -1.74 -5.11 21.20
N GLN A 268 -0.72 -5.48 20.42
CA GLN A 268 -0.60 -5.03 19.03
C GLN A 268 -1.66 -5.70 18.15
N VAL A 269 -1.99 -6.97 18.38
CA VAL A 269 -3.09 -7.65 17.66
C VAL A 269 -4.44 -6.99 17.98
N ALA A 270 -4.69 -6.67 19.26
CA ALA A 270 -5.87 -5.92 19.66
C ALA A 270 -5.95 -4.56 18.96
N TRP A 271 -4.85 -3.80 18.96
CA TRP A 271 -4.78 -2.54 18.22
C TRP A 271 -5.06 -2.72 16.72
N MET A 272 -4.52 -3.78 16.11
CA MET A 272 -4.76 -4.10 14.70
C MET A 272 -6.24 -4.40 14.44
N ARG A 273 -6.91 -5.22 15.27
CA ARG A 273 -8.37 -5.48 15.16
C ARG A 273 -9.17 -4.19 15.21
N TRP A 274 -8.88 -3.35 16.19
CA TRP A 274 -9.51 -2.04 16.36
C TRP A 274 -9.28 -1.14 15.13
N ALA A 275 -8.04 -1.02 14.67
CA ALA A 275 -7.67 -0.15 13.55
C ALA A 275 -8.32 -0.62 12.24
N ILE A 276 -8.34 -1.93 11.98
CA ILE A 276 -9.05 -2.51 10.83
C ILE A 276 -10.54 -2.11 10.88
N ARG A 277 -11.19 -2.31 12.03
CA ARG A 277 -12.63 -2.03 12.20
C ARG A 277 -12.95 -0.55 12.07
N GLU A 278 -12.27 0.30 12.85
CA GLU A 278 -12.64 1.70 13.04
C GLU A 278 -12.01 2.63 12.00
N GLU A 279 -10.72 2.44 11.69
CA GLU A 279 -9.97 3.36 10.81
C GLU A 279 -9.97 2.90 9.35
N CYS A 280 -10.05 1.59 9.12
CA CYS A 280 -10.03 1.00 7.79
C CYS A 280 -11.40 0.44 7.34
N LYS A 281 -12.46 0.61 8.14
CA LYS A 281 -13.84 0.19 7.80
C LYS A 281 -13.98 -1.31 7.51
N GLY A 282 -13.19 -2.14 8.19
CA GLY A 282 -13.15 -3.59 8.01
C GLY A 282 -12.30 -4.06 6.83
N ASP A 283 -11.61 -3.16 6.13
CA ASP A 283 -10.78 -3.48 4.97
C ASP A 283 -9.31 -3.72 5.38
N PHE A 284 -8.87 -4.97 5.29
CA PHE A 284 -7.51 -5.37 5.63
C PHE A 284 -6.47 -4.87 4.62
N GLU A 285 -6.78 -4.78 3.33
CA GLU A 285 -5.83 -4.25 2.34
C GLU A 285 -5.59 -2.76 2.59
N ARG A 286 -6.65 -2.03 2.94
CA ARG A 286 -6.53 -0.65 3.39
C ARG A 286 -5.70 -0.54 4.66
N PHE A 287 -5.85 -1.47 5.59
CA PHE A 287 -4.99 -1.52 6.77
C PHE A 287 -3.53 -1.71 6.39
N GLU A 288 -3.19 -2.65 5.51
CA GLU A 288 -1.81 -2.84 5.04
C GLU A 288 -1.23 -1.61 4.33
N GLN A 289 -2.08 -0.80 3.69
CA GLN A 289 -1.67 0.45 3.07
C GLN A 289 -1.45 1.59 4.08
N ASP A 290 -2.40 1.83 4.99
CA ASP A 290 -2.33 2.90 5.99
C ASP A 290 -1.35 2.56 7.14
N TYR A 291 -1.22 1.27 7.45
CA TYR A 291 -0.44 0.67 8.55
C TYR A 291 0.38 -0.53 8.04
N PRO A 292 1.48 -0.27 7.30
CA PRO A 292 2.25 -1.32 6.65
C PRO A 292 3.09 -2.15 7.63
N PHE A 293 3.16 -3.46 7.36
CA PHE A 293 4.07 -4.38 8.06
C PHE A 293 5.49 -4.35 7.51
N ASP A 294 5.62 -4.11 6.20
CA ASP A 294 6.88 -4.01 5.48
C ASP A 294 6.79 -3.03 4.31
N ASP A 295 7.95 -2.62 3.78
CA ASP A 295 8.07 -1.61 2.73
C ASP A 295 7.96 -2.17 1.29
N GLU A 296 7.72 -3.48 1.14
CA GLU A 296 7.58 -4.13 -0.17
C GLU A 296 6.11 -4.40 -0.52
N SER A 297 5.35 -4.96 0.42
CA SER A 297 3.97 -5.41 0.24
C SER A 297 2.96 -4.27 0.35
N CYS A 298 3.30 -3.19 1.08
CA CYS A 298 2.43 -2.05 1.34
C CYS A 298 2.04 -1.26 0.07
N PHE A 299 2.84 -1.35 -0.98
CA PHE A 299 2.52 -0.77 -2.28
C PHE A 299 1.54 -1.69 -2.99
N LEU A 300 0.25 -1.56 -2.63
CA LEU A 300 -0.83 -2.33 -3.22
C LEU A 300 -0.75 -2.25 -4.75
N LYS A 301 -0.55 -3.40 -5.41
CA LYS A 301 -0.58 -3.47 -6.87
C LYS A 301 -2.04 -3.39 -7.29
N SER A 302 -2.45 -2.33 -7.99
CA SER A 302 -3.75 -2.32 -8.65
C SER A 302 -3.83 -3.52 -9.59
N GLY A 303 -4.92 -4.30 -9.49
CA GLY A 303 -5.14 -5.49 -10.30
C GLY A 303 -4.55 -6.80 -9.75
N ARG A 304 -4.25 -6.89 -8.44
CA ARG A 304 -3.95 -8.21 -7.84
C ARG A 304 -5.19 -9.10 -7.99
N GLY A 305 -5.02 -10.26 -8.62
CA GLY A 305 -6.11 -11.25 -8.69
C GLY A 305 -6.53 -11.62 -7.27
N ARG A 306 -7.84 -11.85 -7.05
CA ARG A 306 -8.40 -12.32 -5.77
C ARG A 306 -7.68 -13.55 -5.20
N PHE A 307 -6.98 -14.29 -6.05
CA PHE A 307 -6.16 -15.43 -5.70
C PHE A 307 -4.67 -15.06 -5.72
N GLY A 308 -3.98 -15.37 -4.62
CA GLY A 308 -2.54 -15.13 -4.49
C GLY A 308 -1.69 -15.93 -5.50
N GLN A 309 -0.54 -15.38 -5.87
CA GLN A 309 0.34 -15.95 -6.90
C GLN A 309 0.81 -17.37 -6.57
N THR A 310 1.05 -17.68 -5.29
CA THR A 310 1.42 -19.03 -4.84
C THR A 310 0.29 -20.03 -5.09
N GLY A 311 -0.95 -19.66 -4.77
CA GLY A 311 -2.14 -20.48 -5.05
C GLY A 311 -2.33 -20.69 -6.55
N MET A 312 -2.13 -19.64 -7.36
CA MET A 312 -2.22 -19.74 -8.82
C MET A 312 -1.16 -20.68 -9.42
N LYS A 313 0.08 -20.61 -8.93
CA LYS A 313 1.16 -21.54 -9.36
C LYS A 313 0.86 -22.98 -8.96
N TYR A 314 0.32 -23.18 -7.76
CA TYR A 314 -0.12 -24.51 -7.31
C TYR A 314 -1.24 -25.05 -8.22
N GLN A 315 -2.29 -24.28 -8.48
CA GLN A 315 -3.38 -24.69 -9.37
C GLN A 315 -2.87 -25.01 -10.79
N ALA A 316 -1.99 -24.17 -11.34
CA ALA A 316 -1.37 -24.42 -12.64
C ALA A 316 -0.56 -25.73 -12.69
N SER A 317 0.07 -26.13 -11.57
CA SER A 317 0.79 -27.41 -11.47
C SER A 317 -0.12 -28.64 -11.46
N LEU A 318 -1.40 -28.46 -11.12
CA LEU A 318 -2.40 -29.54 -11.13
C LEU A 318 -3.05 -29.76 -12.50
N CYS A 319 -3.07 -28.74 -13.37
CA CYS A 319 -3.67 -28.83 -14.70
C CYS A 319 -3.17 -30.01 -15.56
N PRO A 320 -1.87 -30.35 -15.59
CA PRO A 320 -1.37 -31.50 -16.36
C PRO A 320 -1.86 -32.87 -15.86
N ILE A 321 -2.35 -32.97 -14.61
CA ILE A 321 -2.79 -34.23 -14.01
C ILE A 321 -4.14 -34.69 -14.59
N ASN A 322 -5.02 -33.74 -14.93
CA ASN A 322 -6.31 -33.98 -15.57
C ASN A 322 -6.41 -33.13 -16.85
N PRO A 323 -5.89 -33.63 -18.00
CA PRO A 323 -5.91 -32.87 -19.23
C PRO A 323 -7.37 -32.63 -19.71
N PRO A 324 -7.66 -31.44 -20.28
CA PRO A 324 -8.98 -31.14 -20.81
C PRO A 324 -9.33 -32.02 -22.01
N GLU A 325 -10.58 -32.50 -22.05
CA GLU A 325 -11.21 -33.05 -23.24
C GLU A 325 -12.11 -31.99 -23.88
N TYR A 326 -11.78 -31.59 -25.10
CA TYR A 326 -12.57 -30.68 -25.93
C TYR A 326 -13.69 -31.43 -26.64
N GLY A 327 -14.89 -30.86 -26.69
CA GLY A 327 -16.01 -31.55 -27.35
C GLY A 327 -17.31 -30.77 -27.42
N VAL A 328 -18.34 -31.48 -27.87
CA VAL A 328 -19.73 -31.03 -27.91
C VAL A 328 -20.62 -32.02 -27.18
N ILE A 329 -21.76 -31.55 -26.67
CA ILE A 329 -22.79 -32.42 -26.07
C ILE A 329 -23.89 -32.63 -27.10
N GLU A 330 -24.04 -33.86 -27.57
CA GLU A 330 -25.09 -34.25 -28.52
C GLU A 330 -26.31 -34.80 -27.78
N HIS A 331 -27.49 -34.40 -28.24
CA HIS A 331 -28.76 -34.91 -27.76
C HIS A 331 -29.30 -35.97 -28.73
N ASP A 332 -29.36 -37.22 -28.28
CA ASP A 332 -30.11 -38.25 -28.98
C ASP A 332 -31.59 -38.11 -28.66
N VAL A 333 -32.32 -37.46 -29.57
CA VAL A 333 -33.76 -37.18 -29.44
C VAL A 333 -34.59 -38.46 -29.30
N ARG A 334 -34.11 -39.61 -29.77
CA ARG A 334 -34.86 -40.88 -29.67
C ARG A 334 -34.79 -41.49 -28.28
N THR A 335 -33.63 -41.36 -27.62
CA THR A 335 -33.38 -41.97 -26.31
C THR A 335 -33.41 -40.95 -25.17
N ASP A 336 -33.56 -39.66 -25.48
CA ASP A 336 -33.43 -38.51 -24.58
C ASP A 336 -32.12 -38.54 -23.76
N ARG A 337 -31.05 -38.98 -24.41
CA ARG A 337 -29.72 -39.10 -23.79
C ARG A 337 -28.78 -38.02 -24.30
N MET A 338 -28.00 -37.47 -23.38
CA MET A 338 -26.88 -36.59 -23.69
C MET A 338 -25.60 -37.40 -23.81
N MET A 339 -24.83 -37.16 -24.87
CA MET A 339 -23.55 -37.81 -25.11
C MET A 339 -22.48 -36.77 -25.38
N PHE A 340 -21.34 -36.88 -24.71
CA PHE A 340 -20.18 -36.07 -25.03
C PHE A 340 -19.43 -36.69 -26.21
N ARG A 341 -19.26 -35.92 -27.29
CA ARG A 341 -18.42 -36.28 -28.42
C ARG A 341 -17.13 -35.44 -28.42
N PRO A 342 -15.95 -36.06 -28.33
CA PRO A 342 -14.68 -35.35 -28.47
C PRO A 342 -14.54 -34.68 -29.84
N THR A 343 -13.96 -33.49 -29.87
CA THR A 343 -13.67 -32.70 -31.08
C THR A 343 -12.28 -32.05 -30.98
N SER A 344 -11.87 -31.32 -32.03
CA SER A 344 -10.78 -30.35 -31.86
C SER A 344 -11.22 -29.18 -30.98
N GLU A 345 -10.27 -28.37 -30.51
CA GLU A 345 -10.55 -27.18 -29.69
C GLU A 345 -11.36 -26.14 -30.46
N GLU A 346 -11.12 -26.01 -31.77
CA GLU A 346 -11.83 -25.06 -32.64
C GLU A 346 -13.31 -25.41 -32.82
N GLU A 347 -13.66 -26.70 -32.80
CA GLU A 347 -15.02 -27.20 -32.96
C GLU A 347 -15.77 -27.37 -31.63
N ALA A 348 -15.05 -27.31 -30.51
CA ALA A 348 -15.62 -27.57 -29.19
C ALA A 348 -16.58 -26.48 -28.77
N ARG A 349 -17.62 -26.86 -28.03
CA ARG A 349 -18.51 -25.96 -27.30
C ARG A 349 -18.29 -26.02 -25.79
N VAL A 350 -17.71 -27.12 -25.31
CA VAL A 350 -17.47 -27.36 -23.90
C VAL A 350 -16.08 -27.97 -23.70
N VAL A 351 -15.54 -27.77 -22.51
CA VAL A 351 -14.29 -28.39 -22.04
C VAL A 351 -14.64 -29.27 -20.85
N ARG A 352 -14.32 -30.57 -20.93
CA ARG A 352 -14.54 -31.55 -19.86
C ARG A 352 -13.24 -31.93 -19.18
N PHE A 353 -13.24 -31.96 -17.85
CA PHE A 353 -12.11 -32.39 -17.03
C PHE A 353 -12.36 -33.74 -16.34
N GLU A 354 -13.61 -34.06 -16.01
CA GLU A 354 -13.99 -35.35 -15.42
C GLU A 354 -15.26 -35.89 -16.07
N LYS A 355 -15.41 -37.22 -16.16
CA LYS A 355 -16.67 -37.85 -16.58
C LYS A 355 -17.65 -37.90 -15.40
N ALA A 356 -18.96 -37.90 -15.70
CA ALA A 356 -19.98 -38.15 -14.69
C ALA A 356 -19.76 -39.53 -14.01
N ARG A 357 -19.91 -39.56 -12.67
CA ARG A 357 -19.71 -40.73 -11.83
C ARG A 357 -20.97 -40.99 -11.02
N VAL A 358 -21.40 -42.25 -10.98
CA VAL A 358 -22.53 -42.69 -10.16
C VAL A 358 -22.20 -42.46 -8.68
N GLY A 359 -23.16 -41.91 -7.92
CA GLY A 359 -23.00 -41.61 -6.50
C GLY A 359 -22.33 -40.27 -6.18
N CYS A 360 -21.91 -39.50 -7.19
CA CYS A 360 -21.45 -38.13 -7.02
C CYS A 360 -22.59 -37.12 -7.16
N HIS A 361 -22.42 -35.95 -6.54
CA HIS A 361 -23.37 -34.84 -6.64
C HIS A 361 -22.78 -33.69 -7.45
N TYR A 362 -23.62 -33.10 -8.30
CA TYR A 362 -23.22 -32.06 -9.25
C TYR A 362 -24.12 -30.84 -9.15
N LEU A 363 -23.56 -29.67 -9.46
CA LEU A 363 -24.23 -28.37 -9.54
C LEU A 363 -23.84 -27.73 -10.86
N THR A 364 -24.83 -27.32 -11.66
CA THR A 364 -24.59 -26.51 -12.86
C THR A 364 -24.74 -25.04 -12.47
N VAL A 365 -23.79 -24.21 -12.85
CA VAL A 365 -23.78 -22.76 -12.57
C VAL A 365 -23.71 -21.97 -13.87
N CYS A 366 -24.36 -20.82 -13.90
CA CYS A 366 -24.32 -19.89 -15.00
C CYS A 366 -24.18 -18.45 -14.49
N ASP A 367 -23.29 -17.70 -15.11
CA ASP A 367 -23.18 -16.25 -15.06
C ASP A 367 -23.30 -15.76 -16.52
N PRO A 368 -24.53 -15.43 -16.98
CA PRO A 368 -24.76 -15.07 -18.38
C PRO A 368 -24.24 -13.67 -18.66
N ALA A 369 -23.76 -13.45 -19.89
CA ALA A 369 -23.42 -12.11 -20.37
C ALA A 369 -24.66 -11.20 -20.38
N THR A 370 -24.43 -9.91 -20.15
CA THR A 370 -25.38 -8.82 -20.36
C THR A 370 -25.68 -8.74 -21.86
N GLY A 371 -26.88 -9.17 -22.26
CA GLY A 371 -27.24 -9.29 -23.68
C GLY A 371 -27.25 -7.96 -24.46
N ASP A 372 -26.90 -8.02 -25.75
CA ASP A 372 -26.86 -6.88 -26.70
C ASP A 372 -28.18 -6.07 -26.78
N SER A 373 -29.31 -6.65 -26.38
CA SER A 373 -30.60 -5.94 -26.36
C SER A 373 -30.72 -4.86 -25.26
N GLN A 374 -29.74 -4.77 -24.36
CA GLN A 374 -29.70 -3.80 -23.26
C GLN A 374 -28.68 -2.66 -23.48
N THR A 375 -27.78 -2.75 -24.46
CA THR A 375 -26.68 -1.78 -24.60
C THR A 375 -26.60 -1.22 -26.01
N SER A 376 -27.23 -0.07 -26.23
CA SER A 376 -26.78 0.87 -27.26
C SER A 376 -25.38 1.37 -26.90
N GLY A 377 -24.34 0.63 -27.31
CA GLY A 377 -22.95 1.08 -27.36
C GLY A 377 -22.04 0.75 -26.17
N ILE A 378 -22.29 -0.32 -25.41
CA ILE A 378 -21.36 -0.79 -24.36
C ILE A 378 -20.98 -2.26 -24.61
N ASP A 379 -19.67 -2.48 -24.67
CA ASP A 379 -18.92 -3.74 -24.80
C ASP A 379 -19.53 -4.89 -23.96
N PRO A 380 -20.08 -5.96 -24.57
CA PRO A 380 -20.70 -7.06 -23.84
C PRO A 380 -19.65 -7.92 -23.12
N ASP A 381 -19.93 -8.24 -21.86
CA ASP A 381 -19.18 -9.19 -21.02
C ASP A 381 -19.32 -10.64 -21.55
N SER A 382 -18.58 -11.58 -20.96
CA SER A 382 -18.51 -12.97 -21.40
C SER A 382 -19.43 -13.86 -20.57
N ASN A 383 -20.07 -14.84 -21.21
CA ASN A 383 -20.77 -15.91 -20.50
C ASN A 383 -19.76 -16.79 -19.74
N GLY A 384 -20.10 -17.17 -18.51
CA GLY A 384 -19.39 -18.16 -17.71
C GLY A 384 -20.33 -19.23 -17.18
N TYR A 385 -20.21 -20.46 -17.66
CA TYR A 385 -21.07 -21.55 -17.18
C TYR A 385 -20.36 -22.91 -17.18
N GLY A 386 -20.82 -23.79 -16.29
CA GLY A 386 -20.21 -25.10 -16.14
C GLY A 386 -20.82 -25.94 -15.05
N VAL A 387 -20.21 -27.10 -14.82
CA VAL A 387 -20.64 -28.09 -13.84
C VAL A 387 -19.55 -28.26 -12.78
N MET A 388 -19.96 -28.15 -11.52
CA MET A 388 -19.14 -28.39 -10.34
C MET A 388 -19.53 -29.71 -9.68
N ARG A 389 -18.55 -30.48 -9.23
CA ARG A 389 -18.74 -31.72 -8.45
C ARG A 389 -18.46 -31.43 -6.98
N LYS A 390 -19.33 -31.92 -6.09
CA LYS A 390 -19.09 -31.91 -4.63
C LYS A 390 -17.94 -32.86 -4.28
N GLY A 391 -17.14 -32.49 -3.27
CA GLY A 391 -16.13 -33.39 -2.72
C GLY A 391 -16.75 -34.67 -2.16
N TYR A 392 -16.03 -35.79 -2.26
CA TYR A 392 -16.51 -37.10 -1.82
C TYR A 392 -15.35 -38.00 -1.40
N ILE A 393 -15.65 -39.07 -0.67
CA ILE A 393 -14.68 -40.12 -0.33
C ILE A 393 -14.76 -41.20 -1.40
N GLU A 394 -13.65 -41.50 -2.06
CA GLU A 394 -13.59 -42.51 -3.10
C GLU A 394 -13.77 -43.92 -2.52
N ALA A 395 -14.78 -44.63 -3.03
CA ALA A 395 -15.08 -46.00 -2.62
C ALA A 395 -13.91 -46.93 -3.00
N GLY A 396 -13.40 -47.68 -2.04
CA GLY A 396 -12.27 -48.59 -2.20
C GLY A 396 -10.96 -48.04 -1.65
N SER A 397 -10.55 -46.82 -2.05
CA SER A 397 -9.31 -46.20 -1.57
C SER A 397 -9.48 -45.46 -0.23
N GLY A 398 -10.71 -45.02 0.09
CA GLY A 398 -10.98 -44.18 1.25
C GLY A 398 -10.40 -42.77 1.14
N LYS A 399 -9.85 -42.40 -0.02
CA LYS A 399 -9.22 -41.10 -0.25
C LYS A 399 -10.29 -40.01 -0.39
N TRP A 400 -10.10 -38.89 0.31
CA TRP A 400 -10.89 -37.69 0.08
C TRP A 400 -10.53 -37.08 -1.28
N ILE A 401 -11.57 -36.82 -2.09
CA ILE A 401 -11.47 -36.14 -3.37
C ILE A 401 -12.14 -34.78 -3.22
N GLU A 402 -11.37 -33.71 -3.45
CA GLU A 402 -11.83 -32.33 -3.32
C GLU A 402 -12.94 -32.00 -4.34
N PRO A 403 -13.77 -30.98 -4.06
CA PRO A 403 -14.68 -30.41 -5.06
C PRO A 403 -13.90 -29.90 -6.27
N ALA A 404 -14.50 -29.99 -7.46
CA ALA A 404 -13.84 -29.57 -8.70
C ALA A 404 -14.83 -29.07 -9.75
N VAL A 405 -14.36 -28.18 -10.63
CA VAL A 405 -15.04 -27.91 -11.90
C VAL A 405 -14.77 -29.08 -12.83
N VAL A 406 -15.83 -29.79 -13.23
CA VAL A 406 -15.73 -31.01 -14.05
C VAL A 406 -16.04 -30.77 -15.52
N MET A 407 -16.75 -29.69 -15.82
CA MET A 407 -17.01 -29.21 -17.18
C MET A 407 -17.23 -27.70 -17.16
N ARG A 408 -16.84 -27.01 -18.23
CA ARG A 408 -17.18 -25.59 -18.46
C ARG A 408 -17.45 -25.33 -19.93
N ASN A 409 -18.02 -24.17 -20.23
CA ASN A 409 -18.09 -23.64 -21.59
C ASN A 409 -16.69 -23.41 -22.18
N ILE A 410 -16.59 -23.55 -23.50
CA ILE A 410 -15.40 -23.12 -24.25
C ILE A 410 -15.29 -21.59 -24.23
N CYS A 411 -14.07 -21.07 -24.23
CA CYS A 411 -13.80 -19.66 -24.44
C CYS A 411 -12.89 -19.53 -25.66
N TYR A 412 -13.13 -18.51 -26.47
CA TYR A 412 -12.38 -18.23 -27.69
C TYR A 412 -11.56 -16.96 -27.53
N ASN A 413 -10.40 -16.92 -28.19
CA ASN A 413 -9.58 -15.72 -28.30
C ASN A 413 -9.98 -14.96 -29.58
N ASP A 414 -10.51 -13.75 -29.45
CA ASP A 414 -10.88 -12.89 -30.59
C ASP A 414 -9.74 -11.99 -31.09
N GLY A 415 -8.53 -12.18 -30.55
CA GLY A 415 -7.35 -11.35 -30.79
C GLY A 415 -7.16 -10.22 -29.78
N VAL A 416 -8.18 -9.92 -28.97
CA VAL A 416 -8.17 -8.88 -27.93
C VAL A 416 -8.63 -9.42 -26.57
N ARG A 417 -9.58 -10.35 -26.57
CA ARG A 417 -10.29 -10.88 -25.41
C ARG A 417 -10.34 -12.40 -25.48
N PHE A 418 -10.53 -13.03 -24.32
CA PHE A 418 -10.75 -14.47 -24.18
C PHE A 418 -12.07 -14.71 -23.45
N GLY A 419 -13.09 -15.19 -24.16
CA GLY A 419 -14.45 -15.27 -23.62
C GLY A 419 -15.40 -16.12 -24.46
N ASN A 420 -16.66 -16.20 -24.02
CA ASN A 420 -17.74 -16.88 -24.71
C ASN A 420 -18.92 -15.91 -24.88
N TRP A 421 -19.26 -15.62 -26.12
CA TRP A 421 -20.34 -14.69 -26.48
C TRP A 421 -21.44 -15.39 -27.27
N PHE A 422 -21.78 -16.62 -26.89
CA PHE A 422 -22.95 -17.30 -27.46
C PHE A 422 -24.23 -16.54 -27.10
N GLU A 423 -25.20 -16.57 -28.02
CA GLU A 423 -26.53 -16.05 -27.76
C GLU A 423 -27.20 -16.81 -26.61
N THR A 424 -28.09 -16.14 -25.88
CA THR A 424 -28.69 -16.65 -24.64
C THR A 424 -29.44 -17.97 -24.84
N ASP A 425 -30.06 -18.18 -26.00
CA ASP A 425 -30.76 -19.42 -26.37
C ASP A 425 -29.79 -20.60 -26.53
N ILE A 426 -28.61 -20.35 -27.11
CA ILE A 426 -27.53 -21.35 -27.20
C ILE A 426 -27.01 -21.67 -25.79
N VAL A 427 -26.80 -20.65 -24.94
CA VAL A 427 -26.36 -20.85 -23.55
C VAL A 427 -27.37 -21.68 -22.76
N GLU A 428 -28.67 -21.39 -22.91
CA GLU A 428 -29.76 -22.16 -22.29
C GLU A 428 -29.71 -23.63 -22.72
N GLU A 429 -29.56 -23.89 -24.03
CA GLU A 429 -29.49 -25.25 -24.55
C GLU A 429 -28.27 -26.01 -24.01
N GLU A 430 -27.10 -25.38 -23.98
CA GLU A 430 -25.87 -25.99 -23.46
C GLU A 430 -25.96 -26.25 -21.95
N LEU A 431 -26.54 -25.35 -21.16
CA LEU A 431 -26.78 -25.55 -19.72
C LEU A 431 -27.69 -26.75 -19.45
N TYR A 432 -28.77 -26.88 -20.22
CA TYR A 432 -29.68 -28.01 -20.14
C TYR A 432 -28.96 -29.33 -20.46
N ARG A 433 -28.19 -29.34 -21.56
CA ARG A 433 -27.38 -30.50 -21.98
C ARG A 433 -26.35 -30.89 -20.92
N MET A 434 -25.63 -29.91 -20.35
CA MET A 434 -24.67 -30.12 -19.26
C MET A 434 -25.35 -30.72 -18.02
N SER A 435 -26.47 -30.15 -17.57
CA SER A 435 -27.23 -30.68 -16.43
C SER A 435 -27.63 -32.14 -16.65
N ARG A 436 -28.21 -32.45 -17.82
CA ARG A 436 -28.67 -33.80 -18.17
C ARG A 436 -27.52 -34.79 -18.32
N LEU A 437 -26.38 -34.39 -18.87
CA LEU A 437 -25.17 -35.22 -18.97
C LEU A 437 -24.63 -35.63 -17.60
N TYR A 438 -24.77 -34.77 -16.58
CA TYR A 438 -24.35 -35.02 -15.21
C TYR A 438 -25.50 -35.44 -14.27
N GLY A 439 -26.49 -36.17 -14.81
CA GLY A 439 -27.53 -36.82 -14.01
C GLY A 439 -28.66 -35.89 -13.57
N GLY A 440 -28.91 -34.80 -14.30
CA GLY A 440 -29.94 -33.82 -13.97
C GLY A 440 -29.51 -32.86 -12.85
N ALA A 441 -28.26 -32.41 -12.90
CA ALA A 441 -27.71 -31.47 -11.92
C ALA A 441 -28.57 -30.20 -11.82
N MET A 442 -28.80 -29.72 -10.60
CA MET A 442 -29.53 -28.47 -10.37
C MET A 442 -28.80 -27.31 -11.06
N ILE A 443 -29.54 -26.44 -11.73
CA ILE A 443 -29.01 -25.25 -12.40
C ILE A 443 -29.24 -24.05 -11.50
N VAL A 444 -28.18 -23.27 -11.26
CA VAL A 444 -28.20 -21.99 -10.55
C VAL A 444 -27.72 -20.92 -11.51
N VAL A 445 -28.54 -19.89 -11.71
CA VAL A 445 -28.28 -18.71 -12.54
C VAL A 445 -28.23 -17.49 -11.65
#